data_AF-A0AA87A7V3-F1
#
_entry.id   AF-A0AA87A7V3-F1
#
_cell.length_a   1.000
_cell.length_b   1.000
_cell.length_c   1.000
_cell.angle_alpha   90.00
_cell.angle_beta   90.00
_cell.angle_gamma   90.00
#
_symmetry.space_group_name_H-M   'P 1'
#
loop_
_entity.id
_entity.type
_entity.pdbx_description
1 polymer ?
#
loop_
_entity_poly.entity_id
_entity_poly.type
_entity_poly.pdbx_seq_one_letter_code
_entity_poly.pdbx_strand_id
1 'polypeptide(L)'
;MYQECVAKITKQLTSQGFNNIADLSKDGGKKFFMEDTIHLGWNGWLKVDQYVKPFMEEKNHPVNYKLDSYYFTKAWGNKSDVKMPNTKSKVATDIKKN
;
A
#
# COMPACT_ATOMS: atom_id res chain seq x y z
N MET A 1 -3.27 11.66 11.89
CA MET A 1 -4.42 10.73 11.75
C MET A 1 -4.46 9.95 10.43
N TYR A 2 -5.05 10.42 9.31
CA TYR A 2 -5.25 9.52 8.14
C TYR A 2 -3.94 8.94 7.57
N GLN A 3 -2.94 9.79 7.31
CA GLN A 3 -1.63 9.37 6.80
C GLN A 3 -0.78 8.60 7.83
N GLU A 4 -1.10 8.74 9.10
CA GLU A 4 -0.48 7.96 10.18
C GLU A 4 -1.03 6.53 10.21
N CYS A 5 -2.33 6.34 9.95
CA CYS A 5 -2.91 5.02 9.73
C CYS A 5 -2.27 4.33 8.52
N VAL A 6 -2.10 5.06 7.41
CA VAL A 6 -1.40 4.57 6.21
C VAL A 6 0.03 4.14 6.56
N ALA A 7 0.78 4.96 7.29
CA ALA A 7 2.11 4.63 7.76
C ALA A 7 2.14 3.38 8.65
N LYS A 8 1.16 3.23 9.55
CA LYS A 8 1.01 2.06 10.43
C LYS A 8 0.76 0.77 9.62
N ILE A 9 -0.14 0.80 8.65
CA ILE A 9 -0.41 -0.34 7.74
C ILE A 9 0.84 -0.67 6.92
N THR A 10 1.46 0.32 6.28
CA THR A 10 2.68 0.13 5.47
C THR A 10 3.83 -0.44 6.30
N LYS A 11 3.98 -0.02 7.55
CA LYS A 11 4.98 -0.57 8.48
C LYS A 11 4.74 -2.04 8.77
N GLN A 12 3.49 -2.47 8.98
CA GLN A 12 3.15 -3.87 9.23
C GLN A 12 3.35 -4.77 8.00
N LEU A 13 3.04 -4.27 6.82
CA LEU A 13 3.24 -5.00 5.57
C LEU A 13 4.74 -5.16 5.25
N THR A 14 5.45 -4.04 5.17
CA THR A 14 6.85 -4.05 4.71
C THR A 14 7.82 -4.72 5.68
N SER A 15 7.55 -4.69 6.99
CA SER A 15 8.38 -5.40 7.98
C SER A 15 8.36 -6.92 7.83
N GLN A 16 7.26 -7.47 7.28
CA GLN A 16 7.04 -8.91 7.13
C GLN A 16 7.30 -9.40 5.70
N GLY A 17 7.72 -8.53 4.78
CA GLY A 17 8.07 -8.87 3.39
C GLY A 17 6.99 -8.56 2.36
N PHE A 18 5.85 -7.98 2.76
CA PHE A 18 4.81 -7.52 1.83
C PHE A 18 5.20 -6.15 1.25
N ASN A 19 5.92 -6.16 0.13
CA ASN A 19 6.55 -4.96 -0.46
C ASN A 19 5.87 -4.44 -1.75
N ASN A 20 4.83 -5.12 -2.23
CA ASN A 20 4.06 -4.70 -3.40
C ASN A 20 2.86 -3.88 -2.93
N ILE A 21 3.05 -2.58 -2.73
CA ILE A 21 2.03 -1.67 -2.18
C ILE A 21 1.80 -0.52 -3.16
N ALA A 22 0.59 -0.43 -3.71
CA ALA A 22 0.08 0.74 -4.42
C ALA A 22 -0.62 1.68 -3.42
N ASP A 23 0.12 2.63 -2.84
CA ASP A 23 -0.44 3.62 -1.92
C ASP A 23 -1.12 4.76 -2.69
N LEU A 24 -2.46 4.74 -2.69
CA LEU A 24 -3.31 5.76 -3.33
C LEU A 24 -3.95 6.71 -2.30
N SER A 25 -3.53 6.65 -1.04
CA SER A 25 -4.18 7.36 0.09
C SER A 25 -4.14 8.89 0.00
N LYS A 26 -3.33 9.46 -0.89
CA LYS A 26 -3.20 10.90 -1.15
C LYS A 26 -3.92 11.36 -2.41
N ASP A 27 -4.57 10.44 -3.12
CA ASP A 27 -5.14 10.71 -4.45
C ASP A 27 -6.64 11.07 -4.41
N GLY A 28 -7.28 11.02 -3.24
CA GLY A 28 -8.73 11.27 -3.11
C GLY A 28 -9.22 12.64 -3.59
N GLY A 29 -8.34 13.64 -3.68
CA GLY A 29 -8.66 14.98 -4.22
C GLY A 29 -8.60 15.07 -5.75
N LYS A 30 -8.19 14.01 -6.46
CA LYS A 30 -8.12 14.00 -7.92
C LYS A 30 -9.52 13.89 -8.51
N LYS A 31 -9.79 14.64 -9.59
CA LYS A 31 -11.09 14.66 -10.26
C LYS A 31 -11.51 13.25 -10.68
N PHE A 32 -12.74 12.85 -10.33
CA PHE A 32 -13.32 11.53 -10.63
C PHE A 32 -12.54 10.33 -10.10
N PHE A 33 -11.62 10.54 -9.14
CA PHE A 33 -10.81 9.46 -8.57
C PHE A 33 -11.58 8.61 -7.57
N MET A 34 -12.47 9.26 -6.81
CA MET A 34 -13.42 8.61 -5.92
C MET A 34 -14.81 8.63 -6.58
N GLU A 35 -15.57 7.56 -6.39
CA GLU A 35 -16.99 7.50 -6.77
C GLU A 35 -17.83 8.25 -5.74
N ASP A 36 -17.48 8.08 -4.47
CA ASP A 36 -18.11 8.72 -3.32
C ASP A 36 -17.07 9.11 -2.25
N THR A 37 -17.47 9.16 -0.98
CA THR A 37 -16.60 9.59 0.12
C THR A 37 -15.45 8.63 0.45
N ILE A 38 -15.56 7.33 0.12
CA ILE A 38 -14.58 6.32 0.52
C ILE A 38 -14.24 5.30 -0.57
N HIS A 39 -15.06 5.16 -1.62
CA HIS A 39 -14.85 4.19 -2.69
C HIS A 39 -14.12 4.80 -3.90
N LEU A 40 -13.20 4.04 -4.48
CA LEU A 40 -12.55 4.39 -5.74
C LEU A 40 -13.58 4.44 -6.87
N GLY A 41 -13.52 5.50 -7.68
CA GLY A 41 -14.36 5.69 -8.87
C GLY A 41 -13.58 5.54 -10.15
N TRP A 42 -14.07 6.15 -11.23
CA TRP A 42 -13.57 5.94 -12.60
C TRP A 42 -12.04 6.10 -12.73
N ASN A 43 -11.50 7.27 -12.38
CA ASN A 43 -10.06 7.52 -12.48
C ASN A 43 -9.26 6.77 -11.41
N GLY A 44 -9.90 6.41 -10.29
CA GLY A 44 -9.30 5.58 -9.24
C GLY A 44 -9.05 4.16 -9.73
N TRP A 45 -10.04 3.54 -10.37
CA TRP A 45 -9.92 2.21 -10.97
C TRP A 45 -8.92 2.19 -12.12
N LEU A 46 -8.91 3.21 -12.98
CA LEU A 46 -7.87 3.33 -14.01
C LEU A 46 -6.47 3.41 -13.38
N LYS A 47 -6.34 4.11 -12.24
CA LYS A 47 -5.06 4.19 -11.53
C LYS A 47 -4.67 2.84 -10.93
N VAL A 48 -5.60 2.10 -10.33
CA VAL A 48 -5.37 0.74 -9.81
C VAL A 48 -4.91 -0.20 -10.92
N ASP A 49 -5.54 -0.16 -12.09
CA ASP A 49 -5.19 -1.01 -13.24
C ASP A 49 -3.72 -0.86 -13.64
N GLN A 50 -3.18 0.37 -13.62
CA GLN A 50 -1.76 0.65 -13.89
C GLN A 50 -0.79 -0.08 -12.95
N TYR A 51 -1.21 -0.46 -11.74
CA TYR A 51 -0.40 -1.25 -10.80
C TYR A 51 -0.73 -2.74 -10.88
N VAL A 52 -2.02 -3.10 -10.98
CA VAL A 52 -2.48 -4.48 -10.90
C VAL A 52 -2.18 -5.25 -12.19
N LYS A 53 -2.42 -4.66 -13.36
CA LYS A 53 -2.22 -5.37 -14.63
C LYS A 53 -0.77 -5.85 -14.80
N PRO A 54 0.28 -5.02 -14.64
CA PRO A 54 1.66 -5.50 -14.71
C PRO A 54 1.97 -6.54 -13.63
N PHE A 55 1.47 -6.35 -12.40
CA PHE A 55 1.66 -7.32 -11.32
C PHE A 55 1.07 -8.71 -11.65
N MET A 56 -0.06 -8.77 -12.36
CA MET A 56 -0.68 -10.04 -12.79
C MET A 56 0.06 -10.70 -13.97
N GLU A 57 0.84 -9.93 -14.74
CA GLU A 57 1.69 -10.44 -15.82
C GLU A 57 3.04 -10.97 -15.30
N GLU A 58 3.45 -10.59 -14.08
CA GLU A 58 4.66 -11.10 -13.45
C GLU A 58 4.55 -12.60 -13.15
N LYS A 59 5.66 -13.32 -13.34
CA LYS A 59 5.75 -14.70 -12.89
C LYS A 59 5.69 -14.74 -11.37
N ASN A 60 4.97 -15.71 -10.82
CA ASN A 60 4.98 -15.91 -9.38
C ASN A 60 6.40 -16.25 -8.90
N HIS A 61 6.91 -15.47 -7.95
CA HIS A 61 8.20 -15.68 -7.32
C HIS A 61 8.00 -16.00 -5.84
N PRO A 62 8.70 -17.02 -5.28
CA PRO A 62 8.60 -17.33 -3.87
C PRO A 62 9.06 -16.12 -3.03
N VAL A 63 8.21 -15.69 -2.10
CA VAL A 63 8.53 -14.63 -1.15
C VAL A 63 8.77 -15.27 0.21
N ASN A 64 9.93 -14.98 0.81
CA ASN A 64 10.23 -15.40 2.17
C ASN A 64 9.65 -14.38 3.17
N TYR A 65 8.41 -14.60 3.58
CA TYR A 65 7.75 -13.75 4.57
C TYR A 65 8.31 -13.98 5.97
N LYS A 66 8.44 -12.88 6.72
CA LYS A 66 8.88 -12.89 8.12
C LYS A 66 7.71 -12.50 9.01
N LEU A 67 6.76 -13.41 9.15
CA LEU A 67 5.57 -13.17 9.97
C LEU A 67 5.97 -12.95 11.43
N ASP A 68 5.40 -11.92 12.06
CA ASP A 68 5.72 -11.53 13.43
C ASP A 68 4.45 -11.49 14.27
N SER A 69 4.39 -12.34 15.31
CA SER A 69 3.24 -12.43 16.21
C SER A 69 3.01 -11.16 17.03
N TYR A 70 3.99 -10.24 17.08
CA TYR A 70 3.84 -8.90 17.65
C TYR A 70 2.60 -8.18 17.11
N TYR A 71 2.27 -8.38 15.83
CA TYR A 71 1.14 -7.72 15.17
C TYR A 71 -0.24 -8.16 15.68
N PHE A 72 -0.33 -9.25 16.46
CA PHE A 72 -1.57 -9.67 17.13
C PHE A 72 -1.78 -9.03 18.51
N THR A 73 -0.78 -8.33 19.04
CA THR A 73 -0.82 -7.82 20.41
C THR A 73 -1.64 -6.52 20.54
N LYS A 74 -2.20 -6.30 21.73
CA LYS A 74 -2.78 -4.99 22.10
C LYS A 74 -1.76 -3.85 22.00
N ALA A 75 -0.48 -4.14 22.22
CA ALA A 75 0.60 -3.17 22.10
C ALA A 75 0.73 -2.63 20.66
N TRP A 76 0.62 -3.50 19.64
CA TRP A 76 0.55 -3.05 18.25
C TRP A 76 -0.77 -2.33 17.96
N GLY A 77 -1.90 -2.90 18.41
CA GLY A 77 -3.24 -2.31 18.23
C GLY A 77 -3.31 -0.85 18.70
N ASN A 78 -2.76 -0.57 19.89
CA ASN A 78 -2.80 0.75 20.52
C ASN A 78 -1.62 1.66 20.13
N LYS A 79 -0.69 1.22 19.28
CA LYS A 79 0.47 2.02 18.89
C LYS A 79 0.05 3.26 18.07
N SER A 80 0.44 4.45 18.52
CA SER A 80 0.32 5.74 17.81
C SER A 80 1.67 6.20 17.25
N ASP A 81 1.67 7.32 16.54
CA ASP A 81 2.87 8.06 16.09
C ASP A 81 3.81 7.24 15.20
N VAL A 82 3.23 6.29 14.45
CA VAL A 82 4.00 5.47 13.52
C VAL A 82 4.37 6.30 12.29
N LYS A 83 5.67 6.50 12.09
CA LYS A 83 6.21 7.20 10.91
C LYS A 83 6.19 6.29 9.69
N MET A 84 5.99 6.89 8.51
CA MET A 84 6.07 6.18 7.25
C MET A 84 7.46 5.53 7.13
N PRO A 85 7.56 4.22 6.84
CA PRO A 85 8.85 3.57 6.76
C PRO A 85 9.59 4.00 5.49
N ASN A 86 10.93 4.09 5.56
CA ASN A 86 11.80 4.43 4.42
C ASN A 86 11.97 3.28 3.41
N THR A 87 11.14 2.23 3.50
CA THR A 87 11.17 1.09 2.58
C THR A 87 10.58 1.49 1.24
N LYS A 88 11.35 1.35 0.16
CA LYS A 88 10.86 1.52 -1.20
C LYS A 88 9.88 0.40 -1.52
N SER A 89 8.58 0.70 -1.61
CA SER A 89 7.61 -0.20 -2.23
C SER A 89 8.09 -0.49 -3.66
N LYS A 90 8.14 -1.77 -4.06
CA LYS A 90 8.73 -2.17 -5.34
C LYS A 90 8.06 -1.49 -6.54
N VAL A 91 6.74 -1.32 -6.48
CA VAL A 91 5.94 -0.84 -7.62
C VAL A 91 6.15 0.64 -7.93
N ALA A 92 6.65 1.44 -6.98
CA ALA A 92 6.95 2.86 -7.25
C ALA A 92 8.13 3.05 -8.22
N THR A 93 8.94 2.02 -8.44
CA THR A 93 10.15 2.09 -9.28
C THR A 93 9.89 1.70 -10.75
N ASP A 94 8.85 0.93 -11.04
CA ASP A 94 8.67 0.31 -12.36
C ASP A 94 7.67 1.04 -13.27
N ILE A 95 6.80 1.90 -12.72
CA ILE A 95 5.85 2.70 -13.54
C ILE A 95 6.55 3.87 -14.27
N LYS A 96 7.79 4.22 -13.92
CA LYS A 96 8.54 5.30 -14.58
C LYS A 96 9.24 4.88 -15.89
N LYS A 97 8.96 3.71 -16.45
CA LYS A 97 9.68 3.19 -17.63
C LYS A 97 8.95 3.22 -18.97
N ASN A 98 7.74 3.76 -19.05
CA ASN A 98 7.05 3.98 -20.34
C ASN A 98 6.62 5.44 -20.48
#